data_AF-A0A519FMJ6-F1
#
_entry.id   AF-A0A519FMJ6-F1
#
_cell.length_a   1.000
_cell.length_b   1.000
_cell.length_c   1.000
_cell.angle_alpha   90.00
_cell.angle_beta   90.00
_cell.angle_gamma   90.00
#
_symmetry.space_group_name_H-M   'P 1'
#
loop_
_entity.id
_entity.type
_entity.pdbx_description
1 polymer ?
#
loop_
_entity_poly.entity_id
_entity_poly.type
_entity_poly.pdbx_seq_one_letter_code
_entity_poly.pdbx_strand_id
1 'polypeptide(L)'
;MSITHELVQAGELRDRRAHIAAEAAAYQLQAASSALEGVRGMIQQFEATLEDGEEIAMLVIGGPSGEVIFPAAIEASGPDRLIFTGTTGTDQRVCMVIQHVSQLNLMLKSVKVENRDARRVFRLVSEDDMSAGRLT
;
A
#
# COMPACT_ATOMS: atom_id res chain seq x y z
N MET A 1 -50.26 2.62 -25.16
CA MET A 1 -49.51 2.18 -23.96
C MET A 1 -49.42 3.37 -23.01
N SER A 2 -49.65 3.17 -21.72
CA SER A 2 -49.87 4.24 -20.73
C SER A 2 -48.55 4.75 -20.15
N ILE A 3 -48.35 6.07 -20.18
CA ILE A 3 -47.16 6.80 -19.70
C ILE A 3 -46.77 6.39 -18.27
N THR A 4 -47.76 6.04 -17.45
CA THR A 4 -47.58 5.54 -16.08
C THR A 4 -46.77 4.24 -16.00
N HIS A 5 -46.96 3.32 -16.95
CA HIS A 5 -46.25 2.04 -16.98
C HIS A 5 -44.77 2.23 -17.37
N GLU A 6 -44.50 3.12 -18.32
CA GLU A 6 -43.13 3.45 -18.74
C GLU A 6 -42.34 4.17 -17.63
N LEU A 7 -42.99 5.06 -16.87
CA LEU A 7 -42.37 5.73 -15.72
C LEU A 7 -42.01 4.77 -14.58
N VAL A 8 -42.87 3.78 -14.31
CA VAL A 8 -42.60 2.73 -13.32
C VAL A 8 -41.42 1.85 -13.76
N GLN A 9 -41.42 1.39 -15.02
CA GLN A 9 -40.32 0.58 -15.56
C GLN A 9 -38.99 1.35 -15.58
N ALA A 10 -39.01 2.65 -15.86
CA ALA A 10 -37.82 3.49 -15.81
C ALA A 10 -37.29 3.67 -14.37
N GLY A 11 -38.17 3.73 -13.37
CA GLY A 11 -37.80 3.74 -11.95
C GLY A 11 -37.13 2.44 -11.51
N GLU A 12 -37.76 1.30 -11.79
CA GLU A 12 -37.22 -0.03 -11.46
C GLU A 12 -35.87 -0.29 -12.13
N LEU A 13 -35.70 0.16 -13.39
CA LEU A 13 -34.43 0.04 -14.09
C LEU A 13 -33.33 0.90 -13.46
N ARG A 14 -33.66 2.11 -12.98
CA ARG A 14 -32.70 2.97 -12.26
C ARG A 14 -32.26 2.34 -10.96
N ASP A 15 -33.21 1.82 -10.17
CA ASP A 15 -32.92 1.20 -8.87
C ASP A 15 -32.07 -0.06 -9.05
N ARG A 16 -32.38 -0.88 -10.06
CA ARG A 16 -31.58 -2.07 -10.39
C ARG A 16 -30.16 -1.71 -10.82
N ARG A 17 -29.98 -0.64 -11.61
CA ARG A 17 -28.64 -0.17 -12.01
C ARG A 17 -27.86 0.37 -10.81
N ALA A 18 -28.52 1.10 -9.91
CA ALA A 18 -27.90 1.60 -8.69
C ALA A 18 -27.44 0.44 -7.79
N HIS A 19 -28.26 -0.60 -7.65
CA HIS A 19 -27.90 -1.79 -6.86
C HIS A 19 -26.67 -2.51 -7.43
N ILE A 20 -26.66 -2.79 -8.74
CA ILE A 20 -25.51 -3.43 -9.41
C ILE A 20 -24.24 -2.57 -9.28
N ALA A 21 -24.37 -1.25 -9.42
CA ALA A 21 -23.24 -0.33 -9.27
C ALA A 21 -22.68 -0.34 -7.83
N ALA A 22 -23.56 -0.39 -6.81
CA ALA A 22 -23.14 -0.46 -5.42
C ALA A 22 -22.42 -1.78 -5.10
N GLU A 23 -22.95 -2.91 -5.60
CA GLU A 23 -22.32 -4.23 -5.44
C GLU A 23 -20.94 -4.28 -6.11
N ALA A 24 -20.84 -3.77 -7.34
CA ALA A 24 -19.57 -3.67 -8.05
C ALA A 24 -18.55 -2.79 -7.30
N ALA A 25 -18.99 -1.65 -6.73
CA ALA A 25 -18.12 -0.78 -5.94
C ALA A 25 -17.63 -1.47 -4.64
N ALA A 26 -18.50 -2.19 -3.94
CA ALA A 26 -18.13 -2.95 -2.76
C ALA A 26 -17.10 -4.04 -3.08
N TYR A 27 -17.28 -4.75 -4.20
CA TYR A 27 -16.31 -5.73 -4.67
C TYR A 27 -14.95 -5.10 -5.00
N GLN A 28 -14.93 -3.96 -5.70
CA GLN A 28 -13.69 -3.24 -6.01
C GLN A 28 -12.97 -2.77 -4.75
N LEU A 29 -13.72 -2.27 -3.76
CA LEU A 29 -13.17 -1.87 -2.46
C LEU A 29 -12.49 -3.05 -1.75
N GLN A 30 -13.16 -4.20 -1.73
CA GLN A 30 -12.61 -5.41 -1.13
C GLN A 30 -11.37 -5.91 -1.87
N ALA A 31 -11.41 -5.92 -3.20
CA ALA A 31 -10.28 -6.33 -4.03
C ALA A 31 -9.05 -5.42 -3.81
N ALA A 32 -9.25 -4.11 -3.72
CA ALA A 32 -8.19 -3.15 -3.45
C ALA A 32 -7.56 -3.37 -2.06
N SER A 33 -8.38 -3.53 -1.02
CA SER A 33 -7.89 -3.78 0.34
C SER A 33 -7.09 -5.08 0.42
N SER A 34 -7.57 -6.15 -0.20
CA SER A 34 -6.86 -7.43 -0.23
C SER A 34 -5.53 -7.35 -1.01
N ALA A 35 -5.51 -6.61 -2.12
CA ALA A 35 -4.26 -6.36 -2.86
C ALA A 35 -3.25 -5.57 -2.01
N LEU A 36 -3.71 -4.57 -1.26
CA LEU A 36 -2.88 -3.79 -0.35
C LEU A 36 -2.27 -4.65 0.76
N GLU A 37 -3.07 -5.53 1.37
CA GLU A 37 -2.60 -6.51 2.35
C GLU A 37 -1.56 -7.46 1.75
N GLY A 38 -1.78 -7.93 0.52
CA GLY A 38 -0.83 -8.76 -0.21
C GLY A 38 0.51 -8.05 -0.43
N VAL A 39 0.50 -6.79 -0.87
CA VAL A 39 1.72 -5.98 -1.04
C VAL A 39 2.46 -5.80 0.28
N ARG A 40 1.73 -5.47 1.35
CA ARG A 40 2.31 -5.34 2.69
C ARG A 40 2.98 -6.65 3.14
N GLY A 41 2.32 -7.79 2.95
CA GLY A 41 2.87 -9.10 3.28
C GLY A 41 4.13 -9.43 2.49
N MET A 42 4.19 -9.10 1.19
CA MET A 42 5.38 -9.30 0.37
C MET A 42 6.57 -8.44 0.83
N ILE A 43 6.33 -7.17 1.20
CA ILE A 43 7.39 -6.30 1.74
C ILE A 43 7.90 -6.86 3.08
N GLN A 44 7.00 -7.28 3.97
CA GLN A 44 7.36 -7.91 5.24
C GLN A 44 8.19 -9.18 5.05
N GLN A 45 7.79 -10.03 4.10
CA GLN A 45 8.53 -11.24 3.79
C GLN A 45 9.94 -10.93 3.26
N PHE A 46 10.07 -9.90 2.43
CA PHE A 46 11.38 -9.44 1.96
C PHE A 46 12.24 -8.90 3.12
N GLU A 47 11.68 -8.08 4.01
CA GLU A 47 12.41 -7.59 5.21
C GLU A 47 12.92 -8.73 6.09
N ALA A 48 12.16 -9.80 6.22
CA ALA A 48 12.55 -10.98 7.00
C ALA A 48 13.75 -11.74 6.40
N THR A 49 14.09 -11.51 5.12
CA THR A 49 15.28 -12.09 4.48
C THR A 49 16.56 -11.26 4.68
N LEU A 50 16.46 -10.06 5.25
CA LEU A 50 17.59 -9.14 5.41
C LEU A 50 18.43 -9.46 6.65
N GLU A 51 19.75 -9.38 6.50
CA GLU A 51 20.69 -9.46 7.62
C GLU A 51 20.66 -8.19 8.50
N ASP A 52 21.21 -8.26 9.71
CA ASP A 52 21.20 -7.15 10.70
C ASP A 52 21.81 -5.84 10.18
N GLY A 53 22.74 -5.91 9.21
CA GLY A 53 23.37 -4.76 8.58
C GLY A 53 22.73 -4.32 7.25
N GLU A 54 21.62 -4.92 6.83
CA GLU A 54 20.97 -4.66 5.55
C GLU A 54 19.62 -4.00 5.74
N GLU A 55 19.27 -3.01 4.92
CA GLU A 55 17.94 -2.38 4.92
C GLU A 55 17.31 -2.35 3.52
N ILE A 56 16.01 -2.06 3.46
CA ILE A 56 15.32 -1.89 2.19
C ILE A 56 15.68 -0.55 1.55
N ALA A 57 16.11 -0.61 0.30
CA ALA A 57 15.95 0.47 -0.66
C ALA A 57 14.82 0.11 -1.64
N MET A 58 13.96 1.09 -1.93
CA MET A 58 12.84 0.93 -2.85
C MET A 58 13.06 1.76 -4.10
N LEU A 59 12.90 1.14 -5.26
CA LEU A 59 12.82 1.86 -6.53
C LEU A 59 11.36 1.88 -6.99
N VAL A 60 10.81 3.08 -7.16
CA VAL A 60 9.49 3.27 -7.76
C VAL A 60 9.66 3.30 -9.28
N ILE A 61 9.22 2.25 -9.95
CA ILE A 61 9.41 2.07 -11.40
C ILE A 61 8.23 2.73 -12.13
N GLY A 62 8.53 3.60 -13.11
CA GLY A 62 7.50 4.23 -13.95
C GLY A 62 6.98 5.59 -13.46
N GLY A 63 7.49 6.12 -12.34
CA GLY A 63 7.36 7.53 -11.97
C GLY A 63 8.34 8.43 -12.74
N PRO A 64 8.11 9.76 -12.82
CA PRO A 64 8.93 10.67 -13.62
C PRO A 64 10.41 10.77 -13.18
N SER A 65 10.78 10.27 -11.99
CA SER A 65 12.11 10.41 -11.42
C SER A 65 12.93 9.11 -11.34
N GLY A 66 12.34 7.92 -11.53
CA GLY A 66 13.07 6.65 -11.40
C GLY A 66 13.94 6.55 -10.13
N GLU A 67 13.48 7.18 -9.06
CA GLU A 67 14.32 7.56 -7.94
C GLU A 67 14.33 6.45 -6.89
N VAL A 68 15.52 6.19 -6.34
CA VAL A 68 15.67 5.27 -5.21
C VAL A 68 15.31 6.00 -3.94
N ILE A 69 14.39 5.41 -3.19
CA ILE A 69 13.90 5.92 -1.92
C ILE A 69 14.33 4.95 -0.83
N PHE A 70 14.76 5.52 0.29
CA PHE A 70 15.02 4.82 1.54
C PHE A 70 13.83 5.07 2.47
N PRO A 71 12.83 4.18 2.46
CA PRO A 71 11.62 4.36 3.27
C PRO A 71 11.96 4.36 4.76
N ALA A 72 11.41 5.34 5.48
CA ALA A 72 11.36 5.37 6.93
C ALA A 72 10.05 4.78 7.45
N ALA A 73 8.95 4.97 6.72
CA ALA A 73 7.63 4.44 7.04
C ALA A 73 6.84 4.11 5.76
N ILE A 74 5.98 3.11 5.85
CA ILE A 74 5.01 2.76 4.81
C ILE A 74 3.65 2.61 5.46
N GLU A 75 2.67 3.35 4.95
CA GLU A 75 1.34 3.45 5.54
C GLU A 75 0.25 3.19 4.50
N ALA A 76 -0.83 2.54 4.93
CA ALA A 76 -2.04 2.41 4.13
C ALA A 76 -2.87 3.69 4.22
N SER A 77 -3.36 4.18 3.07
CA SER A 77 -4.26 5.32 3.01
C SER A 77 -5.54 4.93 2.30
N GLY A 78 -6.57 4.63 3.10
CA GLY A 78 -7.80 4.06 2.56
C GLY A 78 -7.58 2.64 2.01
N PRO A 79 -8.46 2.19 1.10
CA PRO A 79 -8.50 0.80 0.65
C PRO A 79 -7.47 0.47 -0.43
N ASP A 80 -6.92 1.47 -1.10
CA ASP A 80 -6.31 1.30 -2.43
C ASP A 80 -4.95 2.01 -2.57
N ARG A 81 -4.43 2.66 -1.52
CA ARG A 81 -3.18 3.44 -1.61
C ARG A 81 -2.18 3.11 -0.53
N LEU A 82 -0.91 3.19 -0.91
CA LEU A 82 0.24 3.16 -0.02
C LEU A 82 0.97 4.50 -0.07
N ILE A 83 1.40 4.96 1.11
CA ILE A 83 2.23 6.15 1.28
C ILE A 83 3.60 5.70 1.75
N PHE A 84 4.63 6.05 0.99
CA PHE A 84 6.04 5.83 1.31
C PHE A 84 6.63 7.15 1.77
N THR A 85 7.06 7.23 3.04
CA THR A 85 7.75 8.41 3.57
C THR A 85 9.19 8.03 3.88
N GLY A 86 10.15 8.82 3.41
CA GLY A 86 11.56 8.48 3.55
C GLY A 86 12.48 9.55 3.02
N THR A 87 13.67 9.14 2.61
CA THR A 87 14.64 10.03 1.96
C THR A 87 15.03 9.52 0.58
N THR A 88 15.37 10.43 -0.31
CA THR A 88 15.94 10.13 -1.63
C THR A 88 17.40 9.72 -1.50
N GLY A 89 17.84 8.80 -2.36
CA GLY A 89 19.24 8.34 -2.37
C GLY A 89 20.25 9.40 -2.83
N THR A 90 19.83 10.35 -3.66
CA THR A 90 20.74 11.30 -4.32
C THR A 90 21.06 12.52 -3.44
N ASP A 91 20.07 13.06 -2.72
CA ASP A 91 20.25 14.30 -1.96
C ASP A 91 19.71 14.24 -0.52
N GLN A 92 19.31 13.05 -0.04
CA GLN A 92 18.81 12.80 1.31
C GLN A 92 17.62 13.70 1.70
N ARG A 93 16.91 14.26 0.72
CA ARG A 93 15.73 15.07 0.99
C ARG A 93 14.60 14.19 1.44
N VAL A 94 13.81 14.70 2.38
CA VAL A 94 12.56 14.06 2.78
C VAL A 94 11.63 14.02 1.58
N CYS A 95 11.15 12.83 1.26
CA CYS A 95 10.19 12.61 0.19
C CYS A 95 9.00 11.79 0.69
N MET A 96 7.85 12.04 0.07
CA MET A 96 6.64 11.25 0.26
C MET A 96 6.12 10.85 -1.11
N VAL A 97 5.91 9.55 -1.31
CA VAL A 97 5.34 9.01 -2.55
C VAL A 97 4.02 8.33 -2.23
N ILE A 98 2.98 8.73 -2.94
CA ILE A 98 1.65 8.13 -2.85
C ILE A 98 1.46 7.27 -4.09
N GLN A 99 1.13 5.99 -3.91
CA GLN A 99 0.87 5.07 -5.00
C GLN A 99 -0.48 4.39 -4.82
N HIS A 100 -1.25 4.33 -5.90
CA HIS A 100 -2.41 3.47 -5.98
C HIS A 100 -1.97 2.02 -6.25
N VAL A 101 -2.59 1.05 -5.57
CA VAL A 101 -2.18 -0.37 -5.60
C VAL A 101 -2.22 -0.98 -7.00
N SER A 102 -3.14 -0.54 -7.87
CA SER A 102 -3.21 -1.03 -9.25
C SER A 102 -2.13 -0.46 -10.18
N GLN A 103 -1.40 0.57 -9.75
CA GLN A 103 -0.36 1.26 -10.54
C GLN A 103 1.04 0.95 -10.02
N LEU A 104 1.12 0.04 -9.06
CA LEU A 104 2.25 -0.08 -8.16
C LEU A 104 3.32 -0.99 -8.79
N ASN A 105 4.41 -0.40 -9.24
CA ASN A 105 5.60 -1.13 -9.69
C ASN A 105 6.76 -0.81 -8.75
N LEU A 106 7.04 -1.73 -7.84
CA LEU A 106 8.14 -1.61 -6.89
C LEU A 106 9.22 -2.63 -7.18
N MET A 107 10.47 -2.19 -7.05
CA MET A 107 11.59 -3.10 -6.83
C MET A 107 12.13 -2.85 -5.43
N LEU A 108 12.18 -3.92 -4.64
CA LEU A 108 12.83 -3.94 -3.34
C LEU A 108 14.27 -4.42 -3.54
N LYS A 109 15.21 -3.72 -2.90
CA LYS A 109 16.63 -4.07 -2.95
C LYS A 109 17.20 -4.03 -1.54
N SER A 110 18.01 -5.03 -1.21
CA SER A 110 18.82 -5.03 0.00
C SER A 110 20.04 -4.11 -0.19
N VAL A 111 20.29 -3.25 0.80
CA VAL A 111 21.46 -2.36 0.83
C VAL A 111 22.13 -2.44 2.20
N LYS A 112 23.46 -2.64 2.21
CA LYS A 112 24.26 -2.66 3.43
C LYS A 112 24.43 -1.27 4.03
N VAL A 113 24.38 -1.20 5.36
CA VAL A 113 24.56 0.01 6.14
C VAL A 113 25.67 -0.24 7.15
N GLU A 114 26.73 0.58 7.09
CA GLU A 114 27.94 0.34 7.89
C GLU A 114 28.05 1.22 9.14
N ASN A 115 27.42 2.41 9.12
CA ASN A 115 27.64 3.45 10.14
C ASN A 115 26.40 3.75 10.99
N ARG A 116 25.38 2.90 10.93
CA ARG A 116 24.16 2.96 11.75
C ARG A 116 23.42 1.64 11.70
N ASP A 117 22.47 1.47 12.61
CA ASP A 117 21.56 0.33 12.57
C ASP A 117 20.69 0.36 11.30
N ALA A 118 20.51 -0.82 10.73
CA ALA A 118 19.63 -1.01 9.57
C ALA A 118 18.17 -0.77 9.97
N ARG A 119 17.44 -0.03 9.13
CA ARG A 119 16.02 0.26 9.40
C ARG A 119 15.15 -0.91 8.97
N ARG A 120 14.06 -1.11 9.71
CA ARG A 120 12.96 -2.01 9.39
C ARG A 120 11.69 -1.19 9.37
N VAL A 121 10.98 -1.23 8.26
CA VAL A 121 9.85 -0.35 7.95
C VAL A 121 8.53 -1.00 8.31
N PHE A 122 8.45 -2.33 8.19
CA PHE A 122 7.35 -3.14 8.67
C PHE A 122 7.86 -4.16 9.70
N ARG A 123 8.28 -3.69 10.88
CA ARG A 123 8.57 -4.60 11.99
C ARG A 123 7.31 -5.41 12.31
N LEU A 124 7.35 -6.73 12.09
CA LEU A 124 6.43 -7.66 12.72
C LEU A 124 6.76 -7.61 14.21
N VAL A 125 5.80 -7.16 15.03
CA VAL A 125 5.89 -7.35 16.47
C VAL A 125 5.90 -8.86 16.69
N SER A 126 7.01 -9.39 17.18
CA SER A 126 7.07 -10.80 17.56
C SER A 126 6.13 -11.03 18.76
N GLU A 127 5.55 -12.23 18.91
CA GLU A 127 4.74 -12.55 20.10
C GLU A 127 5.55 -12.34 21.41
N ASP A 128 6.87 -12.46 21.34
CA ASP A 128 7.80 -12.19 22.43
C ASP A 128 7.84 -10.70 22.82
N ASP A 129 7.77 -9.77 21.87
CA ASP A 129 7.72 -8.33 22.12
C ASP A 129 6.41 -7.89 22.81
N MET A 130 5.31 -8.63 22.61
CA MET A 130 4.04 -8.41 23.30
C MET A 130 4.08 -8.86 24.77
N SER A 131 4.94 -9.83 25.10
CA SER A 131 5.13 -10.31 26.47
C SER A 131 6.12 -9.47 27.29
N ALA A 132 6.96 -8.70 26.60
CA ALA A 132 8.10 -7.98 27.19
C ALA A 132 7.82 -6.52 27.57
N GLY A 133 6.56 -6.08 27.63
CA GLY A 133 6.12 -4.88 28.37
C GLY A 133 6.97 -3.60 28.25
N ARG A 134 7.68 -3.38 27.13
CA ARG A 134 8.51 -2.20 26.90
C ARG A 134 7.89 -1.36 25.80
N LEU A 135 6.84 -0.66 26.18
CA LEU A 135 6.47 0.61 25.56
C LEU A 135 6.40 1.66 26.68
N THR A 136 7.56 2.25 26.97
CA THR A 136 7.71 3.61 27.51
C THR A 136 8.88 4.27 26.81
#